data_AF-A0A924MT97-F1
#
_entry.id   AF-A0A924MT97-F1
#
_cell.length_a   1.000
_cell.length_b   1.000
_cell.length_c   1.000
_cell.angle_alpha   90.00
_cell.angle_beta   90.00
_cell.angle_gamma   90.00
#
_symmetry.space_group_name_H-M   'P 1'
#
loop_
_entity.id
_entity.type
_entity.pdbx_description
1 polymer ?
#
loop_
_entity_poly.entity_id
_entity_poly.type
_entity_poly.pdbx_seq_one_letter_code
_entity_poly.pdbx_strand_id
1 'polypeptide(L)' 'MATNKGAAGAKPKQPGEYAEGSIRVLKGLEPVKQRPGMYTRTDNPLHIVQEVIDNAADEALAGHGKRIAVTQHADGS' A
#
# COMPACT_ATOMS: atom_id res chain seq x y z
N MET A 1 -8.59 -54.54 -0.65
CA MET A 1 -9.83 -53.74 -0.68
C MET A 1 -9.48 -52.32 -0.31
N ALA A 2 -10.00 -51.38 -1.08
CA ALA A 2 -9.50 -50.01 -1.21
C ALA A 2 -9.73 -49.11 0.01
N THR A 3 -8.78 -48.19 0.15
CA THR A 3 -8.75 -46.92 0.88
C THR A 3 -10.02 -46.05 0.71
N ASN A 4 -10.40 -45.25 1.72
CA ASN A 4 -10.35 -43.78 1.56
C ASN A 4 -10.49 -43.01 2.89
N LYS A 5 -9.50 -42.17 3.18
CA LYS A 5 -9.58 -41.07 4.15
C LYS A 5 -10.49 -39.99 3.54
N GLY A 6 -11.60 -39.68 4.20
CA GLY A 6 -12.44 -38.53 3.85
C GLY A 6 -11.69 -37.24 4.13
N ALA A 7 -11.01 -36.71 3.10
CA ALA A 7 -10.51 -35.35 3.08
C ALA A 7 -11.67 -34.39 3.38
N ALA A 8 -11.50 -33.51 4.36
CA ALA A 8 -12.40 -32.40 4.62
C ALA A 8 -12.36 -31.47 3.38
N GLY A 9 -13.25 -31.74 2.44
CA GLY A 9 -13.41 -30.96 1.23
C GLY A 9 -13.78 -29.52 1.60
N ALA A 10 -12.93 -28.58 1.18
CA ALA A 10 -13.30 -27.17 1.16
C ALA A 10 -14.63 -27.04 0.39
N LYS A 11 -15.67 -26.54 1.06
CA LYS A 11 -16.99 -26.33 0.44
C LYS A 11 -16.82 -25.44 -0.81
N PRO A 12 -17.38 -25.83 -1.96
CA PRO A 12 -17.35 -24.98 -3.15
C PRO A 12 -18.19 -23.73 -2.87
N LYS A 13 -17.61 -22.54 -3.11
CA LYS A 13 -18.30 -21.25 -3.00
C LYS A 13 -19.48 -21.24 -4.00
N GLN A 14 -20.69 -21.08 -3.48
CA GLN A 14 -21.92 -21.10 -4.28
C GLN A 14 -21.95 -19.93 -5.29
N PRO A 15 -22.40 -20.14 -6.53
CA PRO A 15 -22.59 -19.05 -7.50
C PRO A 15 -23.81 -18.21 -7.05
N GLY A 16 -23.54 -17.08 -6.38
CA GLY A 16 -24.58 -16.22 -5.81
C GLY A 16 -24.07 -15.20 -4.79
N GLU A 17 -22.84 -15.35 -4.26
CA GLU A 17 -22.22 -14.40 -3.32
C GLU A 17 -21.63 -13.12 -3.97
N TYR A 18 -22.07 -12.76 -5.17
CA TYR A 18 -21.79 -11.45 -5.75
C TYR A 18 -23.05 -10.60 -5.66
N ALA A 19 -23.23 -9.96 -4.50
CA ALA A 19 -24.31 -9.03 -4.20
C ALA A 19 -23.74 -7.64 -3.97
N GLU A 20 -24.59 -6.64 -3.73
CA GLU A 20 -24.16 -5.25 -3.45
C GLU A 20 -23.10 -5.19 -2.33
N GLY A 21 -23.26 -6.00 -1.27
CA GLY A 21 -22.31 -6.10 -0.16
C GLY A 21 -20.93 -6.65 -0.52
N SER A 22 -20.74 -7.21 -1.72
CA SER A 22 -19.45 -7.67 -2.21
C SER A 22 -18.55 -6.52 -2.69
N ILE A 23 -19.10 -5.31 -2.81
CA ILE A 23 -18.34 -4.10 -3.11
C ILE A 23 -17.87 -3.44 -1.82
N ARG A 24 -16.55 -3.21 -1.73
CA ARG A 24 -15.94 -2.51 -0.59
C ARG A 24 -15.40 -1.15 -1.03
N VAL A 25 -15.86 -0.11 -0.35
CA VAL A 25 -15.29 1.24 -0.47
C VAL A 25 -14.22 1.41 0.61
N LEU A 26 -12.98 1.62 0.16
CA LEU A 26 -11.85 1.90 1.03
C LEU A 26 -11.81 3.41 1.35
N LYS A 27 -11.61 3.77 2.61
CA LYS A 27 -11.64 5.15 3.09
C LYS A 27 -10.27 5.59 3.61
N GLY A 28 -10.00 6.89 3.53
CA GLY A 28 -8.74 7.48 4.01
C GLY A 28 -7.52 6.83 3.38
N LEU A 29 -6.63 6.28 4.20
CA LEU A 29 -5.38 5.63 3.76
C LEU A 29 -5.51 4.12 3.54
N GLU A 30 -6.70 3.54 3.70
CA GLU A 30 -6.93 2.12 3.41
C GLU A 30 -6.53 1.70 1.98
N PRO A 31 -6.83 2.49 0.91
CA PRO A 31 -6.38 2.16 -0.43
C PRO A 31 -4.86 2.07 -0.55
N VAL A 32 -4.14 2.99 0.11
CA VAL A 32 -2.68 3.07 0.09
C VAL A 32 -2.06 1.85 0.76
N LYS A 33 -2.60 1.46 1.92
CA LYS A 33 -2.14 0.28 2.66
C LYS A 33 -2.43 -1.01 1.91
N GLN A 34 -3.59 -1.11 1.26
CA GLN A 34 -4.01 -2.35 0.60
C GLN A 34 -3.39 -2.53 -0.79
N ARG A 35 -3.02 -1.42 -1.45
CA ARG A 35 -2.40 -1.42 -2.78
C ARG A 35 -1.19 -0.47 -2.83
N PRO A 36 -0.13 -0.73 -2.05
CA PRO A 36 1.00 0.19 -1.93
C PRO A 36 1.73 0.41 -3.26
N GLY A 37 1.79 -0.60 -4.14
CA GLY A 37 2.42 -0.48 -5.46
C GLY A 37 1.78 0.54 -6.40
N MET A 38 0.57 1.01 -6.10
CA MET A 38 -0.06 2.12 -6.83
C MET A 38 0.41 3.50 -6.38
N TYR A 39 1.00 3.60 -5.18
CA TYR A 39 1.36 4.87 -4.55
C TYR A 39 2.86 5.01 -4.28
N THR A 40 3.60 3.90 -4.22
CA THR A 40 5.03 3.93 -4.01
C THR A 40 5.72 2.71 -4.62
N ARG A 41 7.04 2.82 -4.78
CA ARG A 41 7.91 1.69 -5.15
C ARG A 41 8.02 0.74 -3.96
N THR A 42 7.53 -0.49 -4.12
CA THR A 42 7.49 -1.48 -3.03
C THR A 42 8.79 -2.27 -2.86
N ASP A 43 9.70 -2.14 -3.81
CA ASP A 43 11.04 -2.74 -3.80
C ASP A 43 12.08 -1.86 -3.10
N ASN A 44 11.85 -0.54 -3.01
CA ASN A 44 12.79 0.41 -2.42
C ASN A 44 12.09 1.61 -1.74
N PRO A 45 12.39 1.92 -0.46
CA PRO A 45 11.74 3.01 0.27
C PRO A 45 12.18 4.42 -0.16
N LEU A 46 13.18 4.56 -1.03
CA LEU A 46 13.66 5.89 -1.45
C LEU A 46 12.58 6.73 -2.13
N HIS A 47 11.57 6.11 -2.74
CA HIS A 47 10.49 6.85 -3.39
C HIS A 47 9.71 7.74 -2.40
N ILE A 48 9.37 7.25 -1.21
CA ILE A 48 8.65 8.08 -0.22
C ILE A 48 9.51 9.24 0.31
N VAL A 49 10.84 9.08 0.34
CA VAL A 49 11.76 10.17 0.72
C VAL A 49 11.82 11.22 -0.39
N GLN A 50 11.84 10.79 -1.66
CA GLN A 50 11.81 11.70 -2.82
C GLN A 50 10.56 12.57 -2.80
N GLU A 51 9.37 12.00 -2.56
CA GLU A 51 8.12 12.77 -2.47
C GLU A 51 8.18 13.91 -1.44
N VAL A 52 8.83 13.68 -0.29
CA VAL A 52 8.98 14.73 0.74
C VAL A 52 9.96 15.82 0.29
N ILE A 53 11.05 15.43 -0.36
CA ILE A 53 12.04 16.35 -0.92
C ILE A 53 11.43 17.19 -2.04
N ASP A 54 10.62 16.59 -2.91
CA ASP A 54 9.98 17.26 -4.04
C ASP A 54 8.98 18.31 -3.56
N ASN A 55 8.15 17.98 -2.56
CA ASN A 55 7.29 18.99 -1.91
C ASN A 55 8.09 20.14 -1.30
N ALA A 56 9.24 19.86 -0.67
CA ALA A 56 10.11 20.90 -0.12
C ALA A 56 10.78 21.75 -1.23
N ALA A 57 11.07 21.14 -2.38
CA ALA A 57 11.60 21.83 -3.56
C ALA A 57 10.54 22.74 -4.19
N ASP A 58 9.27 22.32 -4.26
CA ASP A 58 8.17 23.16 -4.73
C ASP A 58 8.04 24.45 -3.89
N GLU A 59 8.13 24.34 -2.56
CA GLU A 59 8.13 25.51 -1.67
C GLU A 59 9.35 26.42 -1.87
N ALA A 60 10.52 25.83 -2.13
CA ALA A 60 11.72 26.59 -2.45
C ALA A 60 11.60 27.31 -3.80
N LEU A 61 11.03 26.66 -4.81
CA LEU A 61 10.76 27.22 -6.13
C LEU A 61 9.71 28.35 -6.07
N ALA A 62 8.72 28.22 -5.17
CA ALA A 62 7.76 29.28 -4.85
C ALA A 62 8.37 30.46 -4.05
N GLY A 63 9.63 30.35 -3.62
CA GLY A 63 10.36 31.38 -2.88
C GLY A 63 10.11 31.38 -1.37
N HIS A 64 9.41 30.36 -0.84
CA HIS A 64 9.14 30.19 0.59
C HIS A 64 10.27 29.43 1.32
N GLY A 65 11.14 28.73 0.59
CA GLY A 65 12.31 28.02 1.11
C GLY A 65 13.64 28.51 0.54
N LYS A 66 14.71 28.43 1.34
CA LYS A 66 16.09 28.77 0.92
C LYS A 66 17.10 27.64 1.12
N ARG A 67 16.73 26.60 1.87
CA ARG A 67 17.60 25.47 2.20
C ARG A 67 16.72 24.25 2.49
N ILE A 68 17.07 23.13 1.88
CA ILE A 68 16.53 21.81 2.18
C ILE A 68 17.65 21.02 2.87
N ALA A 69 17.38 20.46 4.04
CA ALA A 69 18.34 19.65 4.79
C ALA A 69 17.74 18.26 5.02
N VAL A 70 18.50 17.22 4.68
CA VAL A 70 18.11 15.81 4.85
C VAL A 70 19.08 15.18 5.84
N THR A 71 18.56 14.49 6.85
CA THR A 71 19.35 13.77 7.85
C THR A 71 18.90 12.33 7.88
N GLN A 72 19.83 11.38 7.81
CA GLN A 72 19.56 9.97 8.08
C GLN A 72 19.96 9.69 9.53
N HIS A 73 19.01 9.22 10.32
CA HIS A 73 19.19 8.84 11.70
C HIS A 73 19.63 7.38 11.82
N ALA A 74 20.34 7.05 12.90
CA ALA A 74 20.88 5.71 13.13
C ALA A 74 19.80 4.64 13.37
N ASP A 75 18.58 5.04 13.72
CA ASP A 75 17.42 4.14 13.88
C ASP A 75 16.70 3.83 12.56
N GLY A 76 17.18 4.40 11.45
CA GLY A 76 16.59 4.24 10.12
C GLY A 76 15.51 5.25 9.77
N SER A 77 15.40 6.38 10.51
CA SER A 77 14.55 7.53 10.15
C SER A 77 15.27 8.63 9.37
#